data_AF-A0A3B9MRR8-F1
#
_entry.id   AF-A0A3B9MRR8-F1
#
_cell.length_a   1.000
_cell.length_b   1.000
_cell.length_c   1.000
_cell.angle_alpha   90.00
_cell.angle_beta   90.00
_cell.angle_gamma   90.00
#
_symmetry.space_group_name_H-M   'P 1'
#
loop_
_entity.id
_entity.type
_entity.pdbx_description
1 polymer ?
#
loop_
_entity_poly.entity_id
_entity_poly.type
_entity_poly.pdbx_seq_one_letter_code
_entity_poly.pdbx_strand_id
1 'polypeptide(L)' 'MFKKKKKTKEFDKENLTPMIRTSICTGEQVAGFKDKRSGKFEEIALIKNDADLSAFKAQYGIEGEIPKFY' A
#
# COMPACT_ATOMS: atom_id res chain seq x y z
N MET A 1 -16.70 26.61 -3.75
CA MET A 1 -16.64 25.48 -2.80
C MET A 1 -15.22 24.92 -2.81
N PHE A 2 -14.40 25.22 -1.79
CA PHE A 2 -13.00 24.82 -1.75
C PHE A 2 -12.88 23.33 -1.40
N LYS A 3 -12.76 22.46 -2.42
CA LYS A 3 -12.32 21.07 -2.22
C LYS A 3 -10.91 21.12 -1.63
N LYS A 4 -10.77 20.95 -0.32
CA LYS A 4 -9.48 20.61 0.30
C LYS A 4 -8.95 19.37 -0.41
N LYS A 5 -7.96 19.53 -1.30
CA LYS A 5 -7.22 18.39 -1.86
C LYS A 5 -6.63 17.65 -0.67
N LYS A 6 -7.10 16.44 -0.36
CA LYS A 6 -6.40 15.53 0.56
C LYS A 6 -4.97 15.47 0.02
N LYS A 7 -3.98 15.90 0.81
CA LYS A 7 -2.57 15.77 0.44
C LYS A 7 -2.25 14.29 0.40
N THR A 8 -2.32 13.72 -0.79
CA THR A 8 -1.83 12.39 -1.07
C THR A 8 -0.32 12.40 -0.86
N LYS A 9 0.21 11.44 -0.09
CA LYS A 9 1.64 11.19 -0.02
C LYS A 9 2.11 10.74 -1.41
N GLU A 10 3.18 11.35 -1.87
CA GLU A 10 3.84 10.94 -3.11
C GLU A 10 4.73 9.72 -2.84
N PHE A 11 4.80 8.83 -3.82
CA PHE A 11 5.74 7.72 -3.88
C PHE A 11 6.22 7.58 -5.32
N ASP A 12 7.37 6.95 -5.51
CA ASP A 12 7.94 6.72 -6.83
C ASP A 12 7.15 5.63 -7.58
N LYS A 13 6.15 6.04 -8.36
CA LYS A 13 5.29 5.13 -9.15
C LYS A 13 6.06 4.40 -10.26
N GLU A 14 7.20 4.94 -10.68
CA GLU A 14 8.01 4.35 -11.74
C GLU A 14 8.81 3.16 -11.22
N ASN A 15 9.40 3.27 -10.02
CA ASN A 15 10.24 2.21 -9.45
C ASN A 15 9.57 1.38 -8.34
N LEU A 16 8.48 1.84 -7.74
CA LEU A 16 7.78 1.13 -6.67
C LEU A 16 6.40 0.64 -7.12
N THR A 17 6.03 -0.55 -6.66
CA THR A 17 4.71 -1.16 -6.85
C THR A 17 4.04 -1.36 -5.50
N PRO A 18 2.81 -0.87 -5.27
CA PRO A 18 2.08 -1.18 -4.05
C PRO A 18 1.80 -2.68 -3.98
N MET A 19 2.08 -3.31 -2.84
CA MET A 19 1.80 -4.73 -2.59
C MET A 19 1.34 -4.97 -1.15
N ILE A 20 0.64 -6.07 -0.92
CA ILE A 20 0.28 -6.55 0.40
C ILE A 20 1.00 -7.87 0.67
N ARG A 21 1.82 -7.91 1.71
CA ARG A 21 2.41 -9.15 2.22
C ARG A 21 1.42 -9.81 3.17
N THR A 22 1.16 -11.10 3.00
CA THR A 22 0.28 -11.88 3.88
C THR A 22 1.08 -13.00 4.53
N SER A 23 1.23 -12.96 5.84
CA SER A 23 1.88 -14.03 6.59
C SER A 23 1.07 -15.32 6.52
N ILE A 24 1.70 -16.40 6.08
CA ILE A 24 1.06 -17.73 6.03
C ILE A 24 0.79 -18.26 7.44
N CYS A 25 1.67 -17.95 8.40
CA CYS A 25 1.58 -18.49 9.75
C CYS A 25 0.54 -17.77 10.61
N THR A 26 0.37 -16.46 10.42
CA THR A 26 -0.46 -15.62 11.30
C THR A 26 -1.66 -14.98 10.61
N GLY A 27 -1.70 -14.99 9.27
CA GLY A 27 -2.68 -14.25 8.48
C GLY A 27 -2.48 -12.74 8.49
N GLU A 28 -1.41 -12.25 9.13
CA GLU A 28 -1.10 -10.82 9.21
C GLU A 28 -0.87 -10.24 7.81
N GLN A 29 -1.55 -9.13 7.50
CA GLN A 29 -1.42 -8.43 6.23
C GLN A 29 -0.69 -7.10 6.43
N VAL A 30 0.36 -6.87 5.66
CA VAL A 30 1.14 -5.62 5.69
C VAL A 30 1.14 -5.00 4.29
N ALA A 31 0.60 -3.78 4.19
CA ALA A 31 0.66 -2.98 2.98
C ALA A 31 2.00 -2.23 2.90
N GLY A 32 2.55 -2.17 1.70
CA GLY A 32 3.84 -1.57 1.48
C GLY A 32 4.16 -1.41 0.01
N PHE A 33 5.43 -1.18 -0.28
CA PHE A 33 5.92 -0.98 -1.63
C PHE A 33 7.03 -1.98 -1.94
N LYS A 34 6.90 -2.66 -3.07
CA LYS A 34 7.97 -3.47 -3.63
C LYS A 34 8.76 -2.65 -4.64
N ASP A 35 10.06 -2.56 -4.44
CA ASP A 35 10.97 -1.99 -5.41
C ASP A 35 11.12 -2.93 -6.61
N LYS A 36 10.86 -2.40 -7.82
CA LYS A 36 10.86 -3.17 -9.07
C LYS A 36 12.26 -3.63 -9.49
N ARG A 37 13.32 -2.95 -9.03
CA ARG A 37 14.71 -3.23 -9.43
C ARG A 37 15.37 -4.24 -8.48
N SER A 38 15.28 -3.99 -7.18
CA SER A 38 15.88 -4.79 -6.13
C SER A 38 14.97 -5.92 -5.64
N GLY A 39 13.66 -5.81 -5.85
CA GLY A 39 12.67 -6.74 -5.32
C GLY A 39 12.39 -6.57 -3.82
N LYS A 40 13.05 -5.61 -3.14
CA LYS A 40 12.87 -5.35 -1.71
C LYS A 40 11.46 -4.86 -1.43
N PHE A 41 10.84 -5.37 -0.37
CA PHE A 41 9.54 -4.92 0.11
C PHE A 41 9.71 -4.03 1.34
N GLU A 42 9.24 -2.80 1.25
CA GLU A 42 9.19 -1.84 2.35
C GLU A 42 7.81 -1.89 3.01
N GLU A 43 7.78 -2.23 4.29
CA GLU A 43 6.57 -2.33 5.10
C GLU A 43 6.13 -0.94 5.58
N ILE A 44 4.88 -0.56 5.29
CA ILE A 44 4.38 0.80 5.58
C ILE A 44 3.23 0.79 6.58
N ALA A 45 2.28 -0.14 6.43
CA ALA A 45 1.08 -0.17 7.25
C ALA A 45 0.60 -1.60 7.50
N LEU A 46 0.28 -1.90 8.76
CA LEU A 46 -0.43 -3.11 9.13
C LEU A 46 -1.91 -2.98 8.75
N ILE A 47 -2.45 -4.00 8.07
CA ILE A 47 -3.83 -4.05 7.61
C ILE A 47 -4.59 -5.08 8.44
N LYS A 48 -5.48 -4.59 9.32
CA LYS A 48 -6.35 -5.46 10.14
C LYS A 48 -7.75 -5.57 9.57
N ASN A 49 -8.17 -4.59 8.78
CA ASN A 49 -9.50 -4.53 8.16
C ASN A 49 -9.47 -3.70 6.86
N ASP A 50 -10.62 -3.67 6.16
CA ASP A 50 -10.78 -2.93 4.91
C ASP A 50 -10.65 -1.41 5.06
N ALA A 51 -10.89 -0.86 6.25
CA ALA A 51 -10.72 0.57 6.51
C ALA A 51 -9.24 0.94 6.52
N ASP A 52 -8.36 0.10 7.08
CA ASP A 52 -6.91 0.28 7.04
C ASP A 52 -6.41 0.26 5.59
N LEU A 53 -6.88 -0.71 4.79
CA LEU A 53 -6.53 -0.82 3.37
C LEU A 53 -7.01 0.41 2.59
N SER A 54 -8.23 0.86 2.83
CA SER A 54 -8.80 2.05 2.20
C SER A 54 -8.03 3.31 2.60
N ALA A 55 -7.59 3.41 3.85
CA ALA A 55 -6.76 4.51 4.33
C ALA A 55 -5.40 4.52 3.65
N PHE A 56 -4.73 3.37 3.51
CA PHE A 56 -3.47 3.24 2.77
C PHE A 56 -3.63 3.67 1.30
N LYS A 57 -4.66 3.16 0.62
CA LYS A 57 -4.96 3.54 -0.77
C LYS A 57 -5.21 5.04 -0.91
N ALA A 58 -6.05 5.60 -0.05
CA ALA A 58 -6.36 7.04 -0.07
C ALA A 58 -5.14 7.91 0.27
N GLN A 59 -4.25 7.42 1.15
CA GLN A 59 -3.03 8.12 1.54
C GLN A 59 -2.06 8.25 0.37
N TYR A 60 -1.95 7.23 -0.49
CA TYR A 60 -1.02 7.22 -1.62
C TYR A 60 -1.68 7.43 -2.99
N GLY A 61 -3.01 7.61 -3.01
CA GLY A 61 -3.77 7.81 -4.25
C GLY A 61 -3.68 6.60 -5.15
N ILE A 62 -3.72 5.42 -4.54
CA ILE A 62 -3.73 4.13 -5.24
C ILE A 62 -5.17 3.83 -5.60
N GLU A 63 -5.42 3.69 -6.90
CA GLU A 63 -6.72 3.29 -7.43
C GLU A 63 -6.69 1.79 -7.77
N GLY A 64 -7.82 1.12 -7.60
CA GLY A 64 -7.95 -0.32 -7.90
C GLY A 64 -7.46 -1.26 -6.81
N GLU A 65 -7.20 -2.51 -7.20
CA GLU A 65 -6.78 -3.58 -6.32
C GLU A 65 -5.26 -3.61 -6.14
N ILE A 66 -4.81 -3.98 -4.93
CA ILE A 66 -3.38 -4.14 -4.64
C ILE A 66 -3.08 -5.63 -4.61
N PRO A 67 -2.10 -6.12 -5.40
CA PRO A 67 -1.75 -7.53 -5.43
C PRO A 67 -1.21 -7.99 -4.07
N LYS A 68 -1.58 -9.22 -3.70
CA LYS A 68 -1.11 -9.88 -2.48
C LYS A 68 0.01 -10.88 -2.82
N PHE A 69 0.98 -10.99 -1.94
CA PHE A 69 1.99 -12.05 -1.95
C PHE A 69 2.16 -12.61 -0.54
N TYR A 70 2.76 -13.79 -0.45
CA TYR A 70 2.94 -14.52 0.80
C TYR A 70 4.43 -14.58 1.16
#